data_AF-A0A399IY44-F1
#
_entry.id   AF-A0A399IY44-F1
#
_cell.length_a   1.000
_cell.length_b   1.000
_cell.length_c   1.000
_cell.angle_alpha   90.00
_cell.angle_beta   90.00
_cell.angle_gamma   90.00
#
_symmetry.space_group_name_H-M   'P 1'
#
loop_
_entity.id
_entity.type
_entity.pdbx_description
1 polymer ?
#
loop_
_entity_poly.entity_id
_entity_poly.type
_entity_poly.pdbx_seq_one_letter_code
_entity_poly.pdbx_strand_id
1 'polypeptide(L)'
;MDALQSTVQYTIGRLDKMWVAPGNAMIMINRKLGQEEEQLIGLRNDTTLEGDNFMWLRTKGANGFGTGRFQLENLVKDFGEVPSPFTSVSNQNLQNGQDQLGPYFWKEYRTGTQTICVLAFRRLSGGARVLPGRASNMEVLMRNCVYGTVEEALSPIRDGQIGFGVITTPAERQGGNRMLSPLAAPRQ
;
A
#
# COMPACT_ATOMS: atom_id res chain seq x y z
N MET A 1 -18.43 18.01 3.97
CA MET A 1 -17.00 17.65 4.00
C MET A 1 -16.53 17.03 2.68
N ASP A 2 -17.44 16.61 1.78
CA ASP A 2 -17.09 16.13 0.42
C ASP A 2 -16.39 17.19 -0.46
N ALA A 3 -16.70 18.47 -0.30
CA ALA A 3 -16.12 19.55 -1.11
C ALA A 3 -14.61 19.77 -0.90
N LEU A 4 -14.02 19.33 0.23
CA LEU A 4 -12.58 19.45 0.47
C LEU A 4 -11.77 18.36 -0.25
N GLN A 5 -12.34 17.18 -0.48
CA GLN A 5 -11.67 16.09 -1.19
C GLN A 5 -11.50 16.37 -2.68
N SER A 6 -12.38 17.20 -3.28
CA SER A 6 -12.40 17.43 -4.73
C SER A 6 -11.54 18.61 -5.21
N THR A 7 -10.94 19.41 -4.31
CA THR A 7 -10.21 20.65 -4.70
C THR A 7 -8.71 20.60 -4.43
N VAL A 8 -8.24 19.70 -3.58
CA VAL A 8 -6.80 19.56 -3.30
C VAL A 8 -6.15 18.69 -4.38
N GLN A 9 -5.25 19.31 -5.16
CA GLN A 9 -4.49 18.65 -6.21
C GLN A 9 -3.39 17.75 -5.64
N TYR A 10 -3.10 16.67 -6.36
CA TYR A 10 -1.91 15.87 -6.11
C TYR A 10 -0.64 16.62 -6.53
N THR A 11 0.43 16.42 -5.78
CA THR A 11 1.77 16.89 -6.12
C THR A 11 2.71 15.70 -6.27
N ILE A 12 3.70 15.83 -7.16
CA ILE A 12 4.76 14.82 -7.27
C ILE A 12 5.54 14.79 -5.95
N GLY A 13 5.58 13.62 -5.34
CA GLY A 13 6.34 13.36 -4.13
C GLY A 13 7.66 12.65 -4.43
N ARG A 14 8.53 12.60 -3.42
CA ARG A 14 9.81 11.89 -3.54
C ARG A 14 9.66 10.43 -3.11
N LEU A 15 10.25 9.50 -3.86
CA LEU A 15 10.21 8.07 -3.55
C LEU A 15 10.80 7.76 -2.15
N ASP A 16 11.78 8.53 -1.69
CA ASP A 16 12.36 8.36 -0.35
C ASP A 16 11.42 8.77 0.81
N LYS A 17 10.24 9.31 0.48
CA LYS A 17 9.18 9.71 1.43
C LYS A 17 7.94 8.83 1.34
N MET A 18 7.99 7.75 0.57
CA MET A 18 6.90 6.79 0.53
C MET A 18 6.73 6.11 1.90
N TRP A 19 5.48 5.83 2.23
CA TRP A 19 5.08 5.09 3.42
C TRP A 19 5.30 3.58 3.29
N VAL A 20 5.32 3.12 2.05
CA VAL A 20 5.60 1.73 1.67
C VAL A 20 6.67 1.74 0.59
N ALA A 21 7.50 0.72 0.54
CA ALA A 21 8.64 0.65 -0.36
C ALA A 21 8.53 -0.59 -1.26
N PRO A 22 7.51 -0.68 -2.12
CA PRO A 22 7.39 -1.80 -3.03
C PRO A 22 8.55 -1.75 -4.04
N GLY A 23 9.21 -2.88 -4.27
CA GLY A 23 10.42 -2.95 -5.11
C GLY A 23 10.22 -2.56 -6.58
N ASN A 24 8.97 -2.40 -7.02
CA ASN A 24 8.57 -1.96 -8.36
C ASN A 24 7.89 -0.58 -8.38
N ALA A 25 8.08 0.25 -7.34
CA ALA A 25 7.63 1.65 -7.34
C ALA A 25 8.33 2.47 -8.43
N MET A 26 7.55 3.28 -9.16
CA MET A 26 8.04 4.14 -10.25
C MET A 26 7.87 5.62 -9.93
N ILE A 27 6.70 5.98 -9.40
CA ILE A 27 6.33 7.36 -9.08
C ILE A 27 5.50 7.36 -7.79
N MET A 28 5.59 8.46 -7.04
CA MET A 28 4.65 8.73 -5.97
C MET A 28 4.10 10.14 -6.14
N ILE A 29 2.79 10.27 -6.01
CA ILE A 29 2.13 11.55 -5.84
C ILE A 29 1.40 11.55 -4.49
N ASN A 30 1.32 12.71 -3.85
CA ASN A 30 0.67 12.84 -2.55
C ASN A 30 -0.18 14.10 -2.48
N ARG A 31 -1.12 14.11 -1.53
CA ARG A 31 -1.91 15.29 -1.18
C ARG A 31 -2.29 15.26 0.29
N LYS A 32 -2.50 16.44 0.87
CA LYS A 32 -2.93 16.61 2.26
C LYS A 32 -4.40 17.03 2.31
N LEU A 33 -5.21 16.29 3.04
CA LEU A 33 -6.64 16.47 3.20
C LEU A 33 -6.94 16.84 4.66
N GLY A 34 -6.50 18.02 5.08
CA GLY A 34 -6.64 18.48 6.45
C GLY A 34 -5.78 17.65 7.42
N GLN A 35 -6.41 16.79 8.22
CA GLN A 35 -5.72 15.90 9.18
C GLN A 35 -5.39 14.52 8.60
N GLU A 36 -5.72 14.31 7.33
CA GLU A 36 -5.45 13.11 6.57
C GLU A 36 -4.42 13.42 5.47
N GLU A 37 -3.69 12.41 5.05
CA GLU A 37 -2.78 12.49 3.92
C GLU A 37 -2.97 11.25 3.06
N GLU A 38 -2.80 11.42 1.76
CA GLU A 38 -2.85 10.34 0.78
C GLU A 38 -1.54 10.25 0.01
N GLN A 39 -1.15 9.02 -0.32
CA GLN A 39 -0.11 8.71 -1.30
C GLN A 39 -0.70 7.77 -2.36
N LEU A 40 -0.50 8.10 -3.63
CA LEU A 40 -0.70 7.19 -4.75
C LEU A 40 0.66 6.86 -5.33
N ILE A 41 1.03 5.58 -5.25
CA ILE A 41 2.31 5.05 -5.71
C ILE A 41 2.04 4.25 -6.98
N GLY A 42 2.56 4.73 -8.11
CA GLY A 42 2.54 3.97 -9.36
C GLY A 42 3.54 2.83 -9.30
N LEU A 43 3.09 1.64 -9.65
CA LEU A 43 3.89 0.43 -9.75
C LEU A 43 4.14 0.11 -11.22
N ARG A 44 5.24 -0.59 -11.50
CA ARG A 44 5.49 -1.11 -12.85
C ARG A 44 4.34 -2.05 -13.27
N ASN A 45 3.78 -1.81 -14.45
CA ASN A 45 2.81 -2.69 -15.12
C ASN A 45 3.45 -3.26 -16.39
N ASP A 46 3.94 -4.49 -16.29
CA ASP A 46 4.55 -5.19 -17.42
C ASP A 46 3.49 -5.88 -18.30
N THR A 47 2.19 -5.76 -17.98
CA THR A 47 1.09 -6.42 -18.70
C THR A 47 0.49 -5.53 -19.78
N THR A 48 -0.24 -6.13 -20.72
CA THR A 48 -1.01 -5.41 -21.75
C THR A 48 -2.41 -4.99 -21.30
N LEU A 49 -2.75 -5.14 -20.01
CA LEU A 49 -4.07 -4.77 -19.50
C LEU A 49 -4.16 -3.26 -19.26
N GLU A 50 -5.32 -2.71 -19.62
CA GLU A 50 -5.64 -1.31 -19.37
C GLU A 50 -5.59 -0.96 -17.88
N GLY A 51 -5.21 0.27 -17.57
CA GLY A 51 -5.07 0.78 -16.22
C GLY A 51 -3.69 0.55 -15.60
N ASP A 52 -3.32 1.43 -14.68
CA ASP A 52 -2.02 1.42 -14.02
C ASP A 52 -1.97 0.40 -12.87
N ASN A 53 -0.81 -0.19 -12.60
CA ASN A 53 -0.61 -0.83 -11.31
C ASN A 53 -0.32 0.27 -10.28
N PHE A 54 -0.93 0.20 -9.11
CA PHE A 54 -0.76 1.24 -8.10
C PHE A 54 -1.05 0.75 -6.69
N MET A 55 -0.52 1.48 -5.72
CA MET A 55 -0.95 1.45 -4.32
C MET A 55 -1.48 2.83 -3.93
N TRP A 56 -2.71 2.88 -3.45
CA TRP A 56 -3.29 4.06 -2.83
C TRP A 56 -3.29 3.86 -1.31
N LEU A 57 -2.75 4.82 -0.59
CA LEU A 57 -2.62 4.81 0.85
C LEU A 57 -3.27 6.07 1.41
N ARG A 58 -4.06 5.92 2.47
CA ARG A 58 -4.68 7.04 3.18
C ARG A 58 -4.51 6.91 4.67
N THR A 59 -4.01 7.95 5.30
CA THR A 59 -3.93 8.05 6.76
C THR A 59 -5.20 8.68 7.31
N LYS A 60 -5.71 8.16 8.44
CA LYS A 60 -6.84 8.75 9.15
C LYS A 60 -6.40 9.28 10.53
N GLY A 61 -6.72 10.54 10.80
CA GLY A 61 -6.38 11.24 12.04
C GLY A 61 -7.02 10.62 13.29
N ALA A 62 -6.51 10.96 14.47
CA ALA A 62 -6.97 10.46 15.76
C ALA A 62 -8.21 11.20 16.30
N ASN A 63 -9.17 11.51 15.44
CA ASN A 63 -10.27 12.44 15.74
C ASN A 63 -11.36 11.75 16.58
N GLY A 64 -11.03 11.20 17.75
CA GLY A 64 -11.97 10.62 18.72
C GLY A 64 -12.83 9.43 18.26
N PHE A 65 -12.87 9.11 16.97
CA PHE A 65 -13.76 8.12 16.33
C PHE A 65 -13.00 6.95 15.68
N GLY A 66 -11.69 6.82 15.94
CA GLY A 66 -10.76 6.10 15.05
C GLY A 66 -10.40 4.64 15.36
N THR A 67 -11.29 3.82 15.93
CA THR A 67 -11.09 2.35 16.10
C THR A 67 -12.23 1.51 15.52
N GLY A 68 -13.14 2.11 14.73
CA GLY A 68 -14.19 1.35 14.05
C GLY A 68 -13.62 0.21 13.20
N ARG A 69 -14.38 -0.87 12.99
CA ARG A 69 -13.97 -2.02 12.15
C ARG A 69 -13.61 -1.56 10.73
N PHE A 70 -12.68 -2.26 10.07
CA PHE A 70 -12.43 -2.09 8.62
C PHE A 70 -13.74 -2.29 7.85
N GLN A 71 -14.08 -1.32 6.99
CA GLN A 71 -15.28 -1.35 6.14
C GLN A 71 -14.83 -1.11 4.70
N LEU A 72 -14.85 -2.18 3.90
CA LEU A 72 -14.45 -2.17 2.50
C LEU A 72 -15.22 -1.11 1.70
N GLU A 73 -16.52 -1.00 1.96
CA GLU A 73 -17.43 -0.09 1.29
C GLU A 73 -17.01 1.38 1.45
N ASN A 74 -16.54 1.75 2.65
CA ASN A 74 -16.04 3.10 2.92
C ASN A 74 -14.72 3.35 2.20
N LEU A 75 -13.81 2.37 2.19
CA LEU A 75 -12.52 2.49 1.52
C LEU A 75 -12.68 2.66 0.00
N VAL A 76 -13.57 1.89 -0.61
CA VAL A 76 -13.85 1.99 -2.06
C VAL A 76 -14.50 3.33 -2.39
N LYS A 77 -15.46 3.77 -1.56
CA LYS A 77 -16.09 5.09 -1.69
C LYS A 77 -15.06 6.23 -1.55
N ASP A 78 -14.11 6.08 -0.63
CA ASP A 78 -13.04 7.03 -0.38
C ASP A 78 -12.06 7.14 -1.56
N PHE A 79 -11.78 6.04 -2.26
CA PHE A 79 -10.96 6.03 -3.46
C PHE A 79 -11.71 6.59 -4.69
N GLY A 80 -13.02 6.34 -4.79
CA GLY A 80 -13.91 6.89 -5.82
C GLY A 80 -14.53 5.80 -6.69
N GLU A 81 -13.72 5.13 -7.51
CA GLU A 81 -14.17 4.11 -8.45
C GLU A 81 -13.36 2.81 -8.34
N VAL A 82 -14.01 1.67 -8.58
CA VAL A 82 -13.29 0.38 -8.61
C VAL A 82 -12.44 0.34 -9.89
N PRO A 83 -11.12 0.12 -9.81
CA PRO A 83 -10.26 0.19 -10.98
C PRO A 83 -10.49 -1.01 -11.92
N SER A 84 -10.45 -0.77 -13.23
CA SER A 84 -10.48 -1.84 -14.25
C SER A 84 -9.37 -2.88 -14.01
N PRO A 85 -9.59 -4.18 -14.25
CA PRO A 85 -10.75 -4.83 -14.85
C PRO A 85 -11.84 -5.24 -13.84
N PHE A 86 -11.79 -4.71 -12.62
CA PHE A 86 -12.75 -5.06 -11.58
C PHE A 86 -14.02 -4.19 -11.73
N THR A 87 -15.17 -4.83 -11.86
CA THR A 87 -16.46 -4.14 -12.03
C THR A 87 -17.19 -3.88 -10.72
N SER A 88 -16.88 -4.66 -9.68
CA SER A 88 -17.49 -4.54 -8.36
C SER A 88 -16.60 -5.20 -7.32
N VAL A 89 -16.72 -4.75 -6.07
CA VAL A 89 -16.10 -5.40 -4.93
C VAL A 89 -17.07 -5.40 -3.75
N SER A 90 -17.19 -6.54 -3.08
CA SER A 90 -18.02 -6.70 -1.89
C SER A 90 -17.35 -7.68 -0.94
N ASN A 91 -17.64 -7.57 0.36
CA ASN A 91 -17.05 -8.44 1.38
C ASN A 91 -17.30 -9.96 1.13
N GLN A 92 -18.35 -10.32 0.39
CA GLN A 92 -18.71 -11.71 0.11
C GLN A 92 -17.79 -12.40 -0.91
N ASN A 93 -17.11 -11.62 -1.76
CA ASN A 93 -16.35 -12.13 -2.89
C ASN A 93 -14.84 -11.89 -2.72
N LEU A 94 -14.40 -11.66 -1.48
CA LEU A 94 -13.00 -11.46 -1.14
C LEU A 94 -12.37 -12.73 -0.61
N GLN A 95 -11.20 -13.03 -1.14
CA GLN A 95 -10.25 -13.91 -0.48
C GLN A 95 -9.55 -13.14 0.65
N ASN A 96 -8.99 -13.88 1.60
CA ASN A 96 -8.31 -13.31 2.75
C ASN A 96 -7.01 -14.05 3.05
N GLY A 97 -6.10 -13.33 3.68
CA GLY A 97 -4.81 -13.82 4.13
C GLY A 97 -4.34 -12.99 5.31
N GLN A 98 -3.28 -13.44 5.96
CA GLN A 98 -2.73 -12.77 7.14
C GLN A 98 -1.21 -12.82 7.11
N ASP A 99 -0.59 -11.72 7.53
CA ASP A 99 0.84 -11.60 7.75
C ASP A 99 1.12 -10.85 9.06
N GLN A 100 2.37 -10.44 9.30
CA GLN A 100 2.76 -9.75 10.55
C GLN A 100 2.06 -8.39 10.74
N LEU A 101 1.55 -7.80 9.66
CA LEU A 101 0.81 -6.54 9.67
C LEU A 101 -0.71 -6.74 9.77
N GLY A 102 -1.16 -7.97 10.00
CA GLY A 102 -2.56 -8.34 10.18
C GLY A 102 -3.23 -8.86 8.91
N PRO A 103 -4.58 -8.88 8.87
CA PRO A 103 -5.31 -9.41 7.74
C PRO A 103 -5.21 -8.49 6.52
N TYR A 104 -5.24 -9.11 5.35
CA TYR A 104 -5.42 -8.45 4.06
C TYR A 104 -6.42 -9.25 3.23
N PHE A 105 -7.10 -8.56 2.32
CA PHE A 105 -8.18 -9.13 1.53
C PHE A 105 -7.93 -8.81 0.06
N TRP A 106 -8.36 -9.67 -0.86
CA TRP A 106 -8.24 -9.39 -2.28
C TRP A 106 -9.34 -10.02 -3.11
N LYS A 107 -9.58 -9.42 -4.27
CA LYS A 107 -10.31 -10.01 -5.38
C LYS A 107 -9.34 -10.31 -6.51
N GLU A 108 -9.50 -11.47 -7.13
CA GLU A 108 -8.74 -11.85 -8.32
C GLU A 108 -9.52 -11.55 -9.60
N TYR A 109 -8.79 -11.19 -10.64
CA TYR A 109 -9.25 -11.22 -12.01
C TYR A 109 -8.19 -11.93 -12.85
N ARG A 110 -8.60 -12.91 -13.63
CA ARG A 110 -7.72 -13.69 -14.50
C ARG A 110 -8.13 -13.48 -15.95
N THR A 111 -7.14 -13.33 -16.82
CA THR A 111 -7.34 -13.20 -18.26
C THR A 111 -6.20 -13.83 -19.03
N GLY A 112 -6.56 -14.49 -20.13
CA GLY A 112 -5.65 -15.43 -20.79
C GLY A 112 -5.17 -16.52 -19.85
N THR A 113 -4.01 -17.09 -20.14
CA THR A 113 -3.42 -18.21 -19.38
C THR A 113 -2.40 -17.78 -18.33
N GLN A 114 -1.89 -16.55 -18.41
CA GLN A 114 -0.74 -16.11 -17.61
C GLN A 114 -0.97 -14.80 -16.84
N THR A 115 -2.02 -14.04 -17.16
CA THR A 115 -2.23 -12.73 -16.54
C THR A 115 -3.19 -12.82 -15.37
N ILE A 116 -2.74 -12.32 -14.23
CA ILE A 116 -3.57 -12.15 -13.05
C ILE A 116 -3.49 -10.73 -12.54
N CYS A 117 -4.65 -10.16 -12.22
CA CYS A 117 -4.79 -8.94 -11.48
C CYS A 117 -5.34 -9.23 -10.10
N VAL A 118 -4.81 -8.54 -9.10
CA VAL A 118 -5.40 -8.50 -7.76
C VAL A 118 -5.83 -7.07 -7.45
N LEU A 119 -7.03 -6.95 -6.88
CA LEU A 119 -7.48 -5.76 -6.19
C LEU A 119 -7.48 -6.08 -4.70
N ALA A 120 -6.48 -5.57 -3.99
CA ALA A 120 -6.19 -5.91 -2.61
C ALA A 120 -6.42 -4.74 -1.67
N PHE A 121 -6.78 -5.06 -0.44
CA PHE A 121 -7.16 -4.12 0.59
C PHE A 121 -6.56 -4.54 1.92
N ARG A 122 -6.06 -3.58 2.69
CA ARG A 122 -5.75 -3.81 4.11
C ARG A 122 -5.82 -2.53 4.91
N ARG A 123 -5.94 -2.69 6.22
CA ARG A 123 -5.83 -1.60 7.19
C ARG A 123 -4.71 -1.90 8.16
N LEU A 124 -3.83 -0.92 8.34
CA LEU A 124 -2.80 -0.93 9.35
C LEU A 124 -3.26 -0.09 10.54
N SER A 125 -3.08 -0.61 11.75
CA SER A 125 -3.38 0.09 13.00
C SER A 125 -2.09 0.49 13.71
N GLY A 126 -2.12 1.62 14.43
CA GLY A 126 -0.95 2.15 15.14
C GLY A 126 -0.38 1.22 16.23
N GLY A 127 -1.13 0.19 16.65
CA GLY A 127 -0.65 -0.81 17.62
C GLY A 127 0.40 -1.76 17.06
N ALA A 128 0.50 -1.91 15.74
CA ALA A 128 1.42 -2.86 15.09
C ALA A 128 2.70 -2.19 14.54
N ARG A 129 2.69 -0.87 14.30
CA ARG A 129 3.83 -0.13 13.73
C ARG A 129 3.64 1.38 13.87
N VAL A 130 4.75 2.14 13.87
CA VAL A 130 4.73 3.61 13.78
C VAL A 130 4.12 4.01 12.43
N LEU A 131 2.92 4.57 12.47
CA LEU A 131 2.24 5.13 11.31
C LEU A 131 2.78 6.54 11.02
N PRO A 132 2.73 6.99 9.75
CA PRO A 132 3.21 8.31 9.38
C PRO A 132 2.35 9.40 10.03
N GLY A 133 3.02 10.43 10.54
CA GLY A 133 2.36 11.54 11.25
C GLY A 133 1.75 11.13 12.59
N ARG A 134 0.57 11.68 12.91
CA ARG A 134 -0.25 11.32 14.09
C ARG A 134 -1.43 10.43 13.71
N ALA A 135 -1.27 9.63 12.66
CA ALA A 135 -2.33 8.77 12.14
C ALA A 135 -2.67 7.65 13.13
N SER A 136 -3.97 7.38 13.32
CA SER A 136 -4.45 6.28 14.14
C SER A 136 -4.48 4.96 13.36
N ASN A 137 -4.74 5.05 12.07
CA ASN A 137 -4.76 3.95 11.13
C ASN A 137 -4.38 4.44 9.73
N MET A 138 -3.98 3.49 8.89
CA MET A 138 -3.75 3.70 7.47
C MET A 138 -4.49 2.64 6.67
N GLU A 139 -5.25 3.07 5.69
CA GLU A 139 -5.93 2.21 4.72
C GLU A 139 -5.06 2.10 3.47
N VAL A 140 -5.04 0.91 2.88
CA VAL A 140 -4.29 0.60 1.66
C VAL A 140 -5.23 -0.09 0.68
N LEU A 141 -5.30 0.45 -0.53
CA LEU A 141 -5.87 -0.18 -1.72
C LEU A 141 -4.74 -0.43 -2.70
N MET A 142 -4.68 -1.60 -3.30
CA MET A 142 -3.71 -1.92 -4.33
C MET A 142 -4.39 -2.58 -5.51
N ARG A 143 -4.07 -2.11 -6.71
CA ARG A 143 -4.31 -2.84 -7.94
C ARG A 143 -2.96 -3.25 -8.53
N ASN A 144 -2.76 -4.55 -8.73
CA ASN A 144 -1.53 -5.05 -9.33
C ASN A 144 -1.82 -6.20 -10.29
N CYS A 145 -1.46 -6.02 -11.55
CA CYS A 145 -1.53 -7.00 -12.62
C CYS A 145 -0.13 -7.47 -13.00
N VAL A 146 0.06 -8.78 -13.09
CA VAL A 146 1.33 -9.41 -13.44
C VAL A 146 1.11 -10.59 -14.38
N TYR A 147 2.14 -10.92 -15.16
CA TYR A 147 2.25 -12.24 -15.76
C TYR A 147 2.83 -13.20 -14.73
N GLY A 148 1.99 -14.03 -14.12
CA GLY A 148 2.45 -14.88 -13.02
C GLY A 148 1.36 -15.31 -12.05
N THR A 149 1.72 -15.37 -10.76
CA THR A 149 0.87 -15.93 -9.71
C THR A 149 0.18 -14.86 -8.85
N VAL A 150 -0.80 -15.30 -8.04
CA VAL A 150 -1.49 -14.45 -7.06
C VAL A 150 -0.49 -13.89 -6.05
N GLU A 151 0.45 -14.71 -5.61
CA GLU A 151 1.46 -14.36 -4.60
C GLU A 151 2.40 -13.27 -5.11
N GLU A 152 2.79 -13.33 -6.38
CA GLU A 152 3.58 -12.29 -7.04
C GLU A 152 2.78 -10.99 -7.15
N ALA A 153 1.50 -11.08 -7.55
CA ALA A 153 0.60 -9.94 -7.64
C ALA A 153 0.37 -9.28 -6.27
N LEU A 154 0.28 -10.07 -5.20
CA LEU A 154 0.08 -9.60 -3.83
C LEU A 154 1.34 -9.07 -3.17
N SER A 155 2.54 -9.39 -3.67
CA SER A 155 3.83 -9.05 -3.05
C SER A 155 3.91 -7.60 -2.53
N PRO A 156 3.49 -6.55 -3.27
CA PRO A 156 3.64 -5.16 -2.82
C PRO A 156 2.81 -4.80 -1.58
N ILE A 157 1.69 -5.50 -1.31
CA ILE A 157 0.83 -5.22 -0.16
C ILE A 157 1.23 -6.01 1.11
N ARG A 158 2.19 -6.92 1.00
CA ARG A 158 2.62 -7.77 2.13
C ARG A 158 3.60 -7.05 3.06
N ASP A 159 3.70 -7.56 4.27
CA ASP A 159 4.59 -7.07 5.34
C ASP A 159 6.05 -6.79 4.92
N GLY A 160 6.62 -7.60 4.03
CA GLY A 160 7.98 -7.42 3.53
C GLY A 160 8.21 -6.18 2.65
N GLN A 161 7.15 -5.57 2.10
CA GLN A 161 7.22 -4.38 1.23
C GLN A 161 6.69 -3.11 1.92
N ILE A 162 5.91 -3.30 2.98
CA ILE A 162 5.44 -2.23 3.84
C ILE A 162 6.48 -2.05 4.95
N GLY A 163 7.39 -1.10 4.77
CA GLY A 163 8.48 -0.76 5.70
C GLY A 163 8.39 0.70 6.13
N PHE A 164 8.04 0.97 7.40
CA PHE A 164 8.07 2.34 7.93
C PHE A 164 9.37 2.56 8.68
N GLY A 165 10.27 3.33 8.08
CA GLY A 165 11.52 3.73 8.71
C GLY A 165 12.73 3.42 7.85
N VAL A 166 13.34 4.49 7.33
CA VAL A 166 14.63 4.53 6.64
C VAL A 166 14.71 3.58 5.45
N ILE A 167 14.46 4.13 4.26
CA ILE A 167 15.01 3.58 3.02
C ILE A 167 16.53 3.60 3.21
N THR A 168 17.06 2.49 3.71
CA THR A 168 18.38 2.06 3.30
C THR A 168 18.23 1.74 1.82
N THR A 169 19.03 2.45 1.03
CA THR A 169 19.35 2.27 -0.39
C THR A 169 18.77 1.03 -1.10
N PRO A 170 18.36 1.16 -2.38
CA PRO A 170 17.79 0.05 -3.15
C PRO A 170 18.69 -1.18 -3.09
N ALA A 171 18.05 -2.33 -2.82
CA ALA A 171 18.71 -3.60 -2.62
C ALA A 171 19.60 -3.99 -3.81
N GLU A 172 20.91 -3.96 -3.60
CA GLU A 172 21.84 -4.83 -4.32
C GLU A 172 21.47 -6.28 -4.00
N ARG A 173 21.00 -7.01 -5.01
CA ARG A 173 20.97 -8.47 -4.97
C ARG A 173 22.42 -8.96 -5.06
N GLN A 174 23.01 -9.36 -3.94
CA GLN A 174 23.82 -10.58 -3.75
C GLN A 174 24.77 -10.47 -2.56
N GLY A 175 24.86 -11.55 -1.78
CA GLY A 175 26.01 -11.86 -0.93
C GLY A 175 25.83 -11.44 0.54
N GLY A 176 25.57 -12.43 1.40
CA GLY A 176 25.45 -12.18 2.83
C GLY A 176 26.76 -11.69 3.45
N ASN A 177 26.67 -10.80 4.43
CA ASN A 177 27.26 -11.03 5.75
C ASN A 177 26.96 -9.90 6.74
N ARG A 178 26.72 -10.33 7.98
CA ARG A 178 26.95 -9.64 9.26
C ARG A 178 26.36 -8.24 9.45
N MET A 179 25.27 -8.23 10.23
CA MET A 179 25.03 -7.16 11.19
C MET A 179 26.27 -7.01 12.09
N LEU A 180 27.06 -5.95 11.87
CA LEU A 180 28.04 -5.47 12.83
C LEU A 180 27.33 -4.44 13.71
N SER A 181 27.11 -4.81 14.98
CA SER A 181 26.60 -3.88 16.00
C SER A 181 27.58 -2.71 16.21
N PRO A 182 27.10 -1.46 16.31
CA PRO A 182 27.96 -0.27 16.45
C PRO A 182 28.49 -0.02 17.88
N LEU A 183 28.53 -1.03 18.74
CA LEU A 183 28.87 -0.89 20.17
C LEU A 183 30.15 -1.63 20.62
N ALA A 184 31.00 -2.07 19.70
CA ALA A 184 32.31 -2.62 20.03
C ALA A 184 33.43 -1.58 19.76
N ALA A 185 33.57 -0.59 20.64
CA ALA A 185 34.79 0.21 20.73
C ALA A 185 35.68 -0.36 21.85
N PRO A 186 36.98 -0.63 21.61
CA PRO A 186 37.89 -1.07 22.67
C PRO A 186 38.21 0.12 23.58
N ARG A 187 38.21 -0.12 24.90
CA ARG A 187 38.79 0.81 25.87
C ARG A 187 40.32 0.67 25.78
N GLN A 188 41.01 1.78 25.53
CA GLN A 188 42.43 1.91 25.83
C GLN A 188 42.64 1.99 27.34
#